data_AF-A0A2G9SF76-F1
#
_entry.id   AF-A0A2G9SF76-F1
#
_cell.length_a   1.000
_cell.length_b   1.000
_cell.length_c   1.000
_cell.angle_alpha   90.00
_cell.angle_beta   90.00
_cell.angle_gamma   90.00
#
_symmetry.space_group_name_H-M   'P 1'
#
loop_
_entity.id
_entity.type
_entity.pdbx_description
1 polymer ?
#
loop_
_entity_poly.entity_id
_entity_poly.type
_entity_poly.pdbx_seq_one_letter_code
_entity_poly.pdbx_strand_id
1 'polypeptide(L)'
;MKTFPDFCGIQLTETYYVEAGKLDYMVNKENKIITVNVSNILQDYDYNVRLCKKHFVCHDIGAHAVIRKENATKSVTLPYSEILPCLCIEGWSAIPDARRTRLCPFKNGK
;
A
#
# COMPACT_ATOMS: atom_id res chain seq x y z
N MET A 1 10.13 -6.81 35.92
CA MET A 1 10.67 -6.90 37.30
C MET A 1 11.11 -8.35 37.49
N LYS A 2 12.41 -8.62 37.67
CA LYS A 2 12.96 -9.98 37.88
C LYS A 2 13.35 -10.14 39.35
N THR A 3 13.00 -11.26 39.96
CA THR A 3 13.49 -11.66 41.30
C THR A 3 14.57 -12.72 41.16
N PHE A 4 15.56 -12.73 42.07
CA PHE A 4 16.57 -13.78 42.20
C PHE A 4 16.43 -14.48 43.56
N PRO A 5 16.43 -15.83 43.64
CA PRO A 5 16.57 -16.78 42.54
C PRO A 5 15.32 -16.83 41.63
N ASP A 6 15.53 -17.15 40.36
CA ASP A 6 14.51 -17.12 39.31
C ASP A 6 13.76 -18.47 39.26
N PHE A 7 12.52 -18.49 39.77
CA PHE A 7 11.73 -19.72 39.96
C PHE A 7 10.61 -19.92 38.92
N CYS A 8 10.45 -19.03 37.93
CA CYS A 8 9.32 -19.09 37.00
C CYS A 8 9.74 -18.74 35.56
N GLY A 9 9.87 -19.76 34.70
CA GLY A 9 10.17 -19.66 33.27
C GLY A 9 9.02 -19.11 32.41
N ILE A 10 8.46 -17.96 32.78
CA ILE A 10 7.34 -17.34 32.08
C ILE A 10 7.86 -16.71 30.78
N GLN A 11 7.48 -17.27 29.64
CA GLN A 11 7.69 -16.66 28.32
C GLN A 11 6.43 -15.90 27.90
N LEU A 12 6.50 -14.57 27.89
CA LEU A 12 5.44 -13.73 27.34
C LEU A 12 5.64 -13.63 25.82
N THR A 13 4.71 -14.18 25.04
CA THR A 13 4.71 -14.03 23.57
C THR A 13 3.55 -13.12 23.19
N GLU A 14 3.86 -11.96 22.64
CA GLU A 14 2.86 -11.02 22.11
C GLU A 14 2.86 -11.09 20.58
N THR A 15 1.66 -11.03 20.00
CA THR A 15 1.48 -10.95 18.55
C THR A 15 0.88 -9.58 18.23
N TYR A 16 1.42 -8.91 17.21
CA TYR A 16 0.91 -7.62 16.74
C TYR A 16 0.55 -7.71 15.25
N TYR A 17 -0.55 -7.06 14.87
CA TYR A 17 -1.00 -7.00 13.48
C TYR A 17 -0.53 -5.71 12.83
N VAL A 18 0.17 -5.82 11.70
CA VAL A 18 0.63 -4.65 10.92
C VAL A 18 -0.29 -4.44 9.72
N GLU A 19 -0.97 -3.30 9.70
CA GLU A 19 -1.81 -2.89 8.56
C GLU A 19 -0.96 -2.31 7.42
N ALA A 20 -1.35 -2.62 6.17
CA ALA A 20 -0.64 -2.20 4.95
C ALA A 20 -1.22 -0.92 4.30
N GLY A 21 -2.19 -0.28 4.96
CA GLY A 21 -3.05 0.73 4.37
C GLY A 21 -4.09 0.11 3.42
N LYS A 22 -5.31 0.66 3.46
CA LYS A 22 -6.39 0.27 2.55
C LYS A 22 -6.41 1.23 1.36
N LEU A 23 -6.40 0.66 0.16
CA LEU A 23 -6.47 1.40 -1.09
C LEU A 23 -7.91 1.40 -1.60
N ASP A 24 -8.44 2.57 -1.90
CA ASP A 24 -9.68 2.77 -2.65
C ASP A 24 -9.31 3.52 -3.95
N TYR A 25 -10.04 3.30 -5.04
CA TYR A 25 -9.68 3.89 -6.33
C TYR A 25 -10.89 4.36 -7.15
N MET A 26 -10.65 5.36 -7.98
CA MET A 26 -11.58 5.86 -8.98
C MET A 26 -10.86 5.94 -10.32
N VAL A 27 -11.48 5.41 -11.38
CA VAL A 27 -10.90 5.40 -12.73
C VAL A 27 -11.64 6.44 -13.58
N ASN A 28 -10.89 7.36 -14.19
CA ASN A 28 -11.38 8.22 -15.25
C ASN A 28 -10.79 7.73 -16.59
N LYS A 29 -11.68 7.22 -17.46
CA LYS A 29 -11.31 6.64 -18.77
C LYS A 29 -11.03 7.70 -19.83
N GLU A 30 -11.68 8.85 -19.75
CA GLU A 30 -11.52 9.95 -20.72
C GLU A 30 -10.13 10.56 -20.59
N ASN A 31 -9.72 10.86 -19.35
CA ASN A 31 -8.42 11.48 -19.05
C ASN A 31 -7.30 10.46 -18.85
N LYS A 32 -7.59 9.15 -18.95
CA LYS A 32 -6.64 8.05 -18.68
C LYS A 32 -5.89 8.20 -17.34
N ILE A 33 -6.63 8.48 -16.27
CA ILE A 33 -6.10 8.64 -14.92
C ILE A 33 -6.79 7.72 -13.91
N ILE A 34 -6.05 7.31 -12.89
CA ILE A 34 -6.56 6.59 -11.72
C ILE A 34 -6.27 7.45 -10.49
N THR A 35 -7.32 7.83 -9.79
CA THR A 35 -7.20 8.48 -8.49
C THR A 35 -7.26 7.41 -7.41
N VAL A 36 -6.23 7.35 -6.58
CA VAL A 36 -6.10 6.39 -5.48
C VAL A 36 -6.23 7.15 -4.17
N ASN A 37 -7.15 6.71 -3.33
CA ASN A 37 -7.35 7.17 -1.96
C ASN A 37 -6.80 6.12 -1.01
N VAL A 38 -6.07 6.56 0.02
CA VAL A 38 -5.47 5.66 0.99
C VAL A 38 -6.05 5.95 2.38
N SER A 39 -6.62 4.93 2.99
CA SER A 39 -7.10 4.95 4.38
C SER A 39 -6.24 4.02 5.26
N ASN A 40 -6.33 4.17 6.58
CA ASN A 40 -5.56 3.39 7.56
C ASN A 40 -4.03 3.46 7.34
N ILE A 41 -3.50 4.65 7.06
CA ILE A 41 -2.06 4.87 6.96
C ILE A 41 -1.48 5.02 8.38
N LEU A 42 -0.30 4.45 8.60
CA LEU A 42 0.50 4.73 9.80
C LEU A 42 0.91 6.22 9.77
N GLN A 43 0.35 7.03 10.66
CA GLN A 43 0.41 8.50 10.61
C GLN A 43 1.82 9.10 10.58
N ASP A 44 2.83 8.33 10.97
CA ASP A 44 4.22 8.81 11.05
C ASP A 44 5.03 8.64 9.77
N TYR A 45 4.51 7.92 8.77
CA TYR A 45 5.27 7.54 7.59
C TYR A 45 4.59 7.97 6.29
N ASP A 46 5.42 8.31 5.32
CA ASP A 46 4.97 8.54 3.95
C ASP A 46 4.43 7.23 3.34
N TYR A 47 3.55 7.35 2.36
CA TYR A 47 2.94 6.20 1.70
C TYR A 47 3.22 6.24 0.20
N ASN A 48 3.86 5.18 -0.30
CA ASN A 48 4.16 5.02 -1.71
C ASN A 48 2.98 4.40 -2.44
N VAL A 49 2.67 4.91 -3.62
CA VAL A 49 1.67 4.34 -4.53
C VAL A 49 2.30 4.26 -5.91
N ARG A 50 2.15 3.12 -6.59
CA ARG A 50 2.57 2.95 -7.97
C ARG A 50 1.58 2.16 -8.79
N LEU A 51 1.63 2.36 -10.10
CA LEU A 51 1.07 1.42 -11.05
C LEU A 51 2.12 0.39 -11.47
N CYS A 52 1.66 -0.81 -11.76
CA CYS A 52 2.51 -1.87 -12.27
C CYS A 52 1.72 -2.92 -13.03
N LYS A 53 2.43 -3.78 -13.76
CA LYS A 53 1.86 -4.96 -14.40
C LYS A 53 1.94 -6.15 -13.45
N LYS A 54 0.83 -6.87 -13.32
CA LYS A 54 0.73 -8.10 -12.54
C LYS A 54 1.55 -9.19 -13.21
N HIS A 55 2.64 -9.57 -12.55
CA HIS A 55 3.39 -10.80 -12.80
C HIS A 55 3.61 -11.53 -11.46
N PHE A 56 4.63 -12.39 -11.36
CA PHE A 56 5.08 -12.95 -10.08
C PHE A 56 5.41 -11.85 -9.06
N VAL A 57 6.12 -10.82 -9.51
CA VAL A 57 6.31 -9.54 -8.81
C VAL A 57 5.63 -8.43 -9.63
N CYS A 58 5.22 -7.36 -8.97
CA CYS A 58 4.70 -6.14 -9.60
C CYS A 58 5.81 -5.50 -10.45
N HIS A 59 5.70 -5.61 -11.78
CA HIS A 59 6.66 -5.06 -12.73
C HIS A 59 6.36 -3.58 -12.95
N ASP A 60 7.31 -2.74 -12.57
CA ASP A 60 7.17 -1.29 -12.57
C ASP A 60 6.91 -0.73 -13.97
N ILE A 61 6.05 0.28 -14.07
CA ILE A 61 5.77 0.97 -15.35
C ILE A 61 6.08 2.46 -15.28
N GLY A 62 6.78 2.93 -14.25
CA GLY A 62 7.22 4.32 -14.08
C GLY A 62 6.20 5.28 -13.48
N ALA A 63 4.92 4.91 -13.35
CA ALA A 63 3.91 5.73 -12.69
C ALA A 63 3.94 5.49 -11.17
N HIS A 64 4.70 6.32 -10.45
CA HIS A 64 4.85 6.28 -8.99
C HIS A 64 4.59 7.66 -8.39
N ALA A 65 4.04 7.66 -7.19
CA ALA A 65 3.85 8.87 -6.40
C ALA A 65 3.93 8.57 -4.89
N VAL A 66 4.26 9.60 -4.13
CA VAL A 66 4.40 9.54 -2.67
C VAL A 66 3.37 10.45 -2.02
N ILE A 67 2.55 9.89 -1.14
CA ILE A 67 1.65 10.64 -0.28
C ILE A 67 2.41 10.94 1.01
N ARG A 68 2.69 12.22 1.25
CA ARG A 68 3.39 12.64 2.46
C ARG A 68 2.48 12.49 3.69
N LYS A 69 3.09 12.18 4.83
CA LYS A 69 2.39 12.10 6.12
C LYS A 69 1.68 13.41 6.50
N GLU A 70 2.22 14.55 6.07
CA GLU A 70 1.68 15.89 6.33
C GLU A 70 0.45 16.25 5.49
N ASN A 71 0.20 15.53 4.39
CA ASN A 71 -0.89 15.88 3.48
C ASN A 71 -2.26 15.69 4.15
N ALA A 72 -3.10 16.73 4.13
CA ALA A 72 -4.48 16.65 4.60
C ALA A 72 -5.31 15.67 3.77
N THR A 73 -5.06 15.62 2.46
CA THR A 73 -5.68 14.66 1.53
C THR A 73 -4.74 13.49 1.29
N LYS A 74 -5.20 12.28 1.63
CA LYS A 74 -4.47 11.03 1.37
C LYS A 74 -4.85 10.44 0.01
N SER A 75 -4.75 11.26 -1.03
CA SER A 75 -5.11 10.88 -2.39
C SER A 75 -4.05 11.27 -3.39
N VAL A 76 -3.94 10.49 -4.46
CA VAL A 76 -2.98 10.74 -5.55
C VAL A 76 -3.54 10.28 -6.88
N THR A 77 -3.19 10.99 -7.94
CA THR A 77 -3.63 10.68 -9.30
C THR A 77 -2.44 10.18 -10.11
N LEU A 78 -2.61 9.01 -10.74
CA LEU A 78 -1.59 8.38 -11.58
C LEU A 78 -2.13 8.21 -13.01
N PRO A 79 -1.41 8.68 -14.03
CA PRO A 79 -1.79 8.46 -15.42
C PRO A 79 -1.46 7.02 -15.85
N TYR A 80 -2.23 6.48 -16.79
CA TYR A 80 -1.95 5.20 -17.44
C TYR A 80 -2.00 5.32 -18.95
N SER A 81 -1.16 4.55 -19.64
CA SER A 81 -1.09 4.59 -21.11
C SER A 81 -2.24 3.82 -21.76
N GLU A 82 -2.49 2.60 -21.26
CA GLU A 82 -3.41 1.62 -21.85
C GLU A 82 -4.21 0.88 -20.77
N ILE A 83 -5.43 0.49 -21.12
CA ILE A 83 -6.30 -0.31 -20.25
C ILE A 83 -5.90 -1.78 -20.42
N LEU A 84 -5.15 -2.31 -19.44
CA LEU A 84 -4.70 -3.70 -19.44
C LEU A 84 -5.29 -4.45 -18.25
N PRO A 85 -5.75 -5.70 -18.41
CA PRO A 85 -6.30 -6.50 -17.30
C PRO A 85 -5.23 -6.85 -16.25
N CYS A 86 -3.95 -6.77 -16.62
CA CYS A 86 -2.82 -6.94 -15.72
C CYS A 86 -2.37 -5.64 -15.05
N LEU A 87 -2.95 -4.48 -15.37
CA LEU A 87 -2.60 -3.22 -14.74
C LEU A 87 -3.18 -3.17 -13.31
N CYS A 88 -2.29 -3.00 -12.33
CA CYS A 88 -2.62 -2.98 -10.92
C CYS A 88 -1.97 -1.78 -10.23
N ILE A 89 -2.58 -1.38 -9.12
CA ILE A 89 -2.11 -0.39 -8.17
C ILE A 89 -1.42 -1.17 -7.05
N GLU A 90 -0.22 -0.75 -6.66
CA GLU A 90 0.49 -1.26 -5.50
C GLU A 90 0.81 -0.11 -4.55
N GLY A 91 0.54 -0.30 -3.25
CA GLY A 91 0.79 0.70 -2.22
C GLY A 91 1.48 0.12 -0.99
N TRP A 92 2.35 0.91 -0.36
CA TRP A 92 3.06 0.52 0.86
C TRP A 92 3.56 1.74 1.65
N SER A 93 3.63 1.59 2.97
CA SER A 93 4.24 2.60 3.86
C SER A 93 5.75 2.67 3.64
N ALA A 94 6.35 3.85 3.78
CA ALA A 94 7.79 4.09 3.65
C ALA A 94 8.58 3.60 4.87
N ILE A 95 8.35 2.35 5.27
CA ILE A 95 9.08 1.64 6.32
C ILE A 95 9.81 0.43 5.72
N PRO A 96 10.95 0.00 6.29
CA PRO A 96 11.58 -1.25 5.92
C PRO A 96 10.60 -2.41 6.04
N ASP A 97 10.64 -3.33 5.07
CA ASP A 97 9.79 -4.53 5.02
C ASP A 97 8.28 -4.27 5.14
N ALA A 98 7.84 -3.09 4.70
CA ALA A 98 6.43 -2.74 4.64
C ALA A 98 5.63 -3.76 3.85
N ARG A 99 4.51 -4.21 4.44
CA ARG A 99 3.52 -5.00 3.73
C ARG A 99 2.93 -4.18 2.57
N ARG A 100 2.79 -4.81 1.41
CA ARG A 100 2.26 -4.17 0.20
C ARG A 100 0.81 -4.58 -0.06
N THR A 101 -0.05 -3.61 -0.34
CA THR A 101 -1.42 -3.84 -0.79
C THR A 101 -1.47 -3.72 -2.31
N ARG A 102 -2.16 -4.66 -2.99
CA ARG A 102 -2.31 -4.66 -4.45
C ARG A 102 -3.77 -4.75 -4.86
N LEU A 103 -4.18 -3.90 -5.80
CA LEU A 103 -5.52 -3.92 -6.41
C LEU A 103 -5.40 -3.85 -7.93
N CYS A 104 -6.28 -4.53 -8.66
CA CYS A 104 -6.23 -4.57 -10.12
C CYS A 104 -7.58 -4.10 -10.69
N PRO A 105 -7.72 -2.81 -11.02
CA PRO A 105 -8.99 -2.22 -11.44
C PRO A 105 -9.62 -2.93 -12.64
N PHE A 106 -8.79 -3.31 -13.63
CA PHE A 106 -9.26 -3.75 -14.95
C PHE A 106 -9.31 -5.27 -15.12
N LYS A 107 -9.07 -6.06 -14.06
CA LYS A 107 -8.92 -7.52 -14.15
C LYS A 107 -10.13 -8.21 -14.81
N ASN A 108 -11.33 -7.68 -14.59
CA ASN A 108 -12.59 -8.24 -15.10
C ASN A 108 -13.17 -7.43 -16.28
N GLY A 109 -12.37 -6.59 -16.94
CA GLY A 109 -12.82 -5.83 -18.11
C GLY A 109 -13.87 -4.74 -17.84
N LYS A 110 -14.00 -4.29 -16.59
CA LYS A 110 -14.85 -3.15 -16.21
C LYS A 110 -14.00 -1.93 -15.88
#